data_AF-A0A367J8R1-F1
#
_entry.id   AF-A0A367J8R1-F1
#
_cell.length_a   1.000
_cell.length_b   1.000
_cell.length_c   1.000
_cell.angle_alpha   90.00
_cell.angle_beta   90.00
_cell.angle_gamma   90.00
#
_symmetry.space_group_name_H-M   'P 1'
#
loop_
_entity.id
_entity.type
_entity.pdbx_description
1 polymer ?
#
loop_
_entity_poly.entity_id
_entity_poly.type
_entity_poly.pdbx_seq_one_letter_code
_entity_poly.pdbx_strand_id
1 'polypeptide(L)'
;AANAPILAIPTKDEPDMTEYMNILHKKPFGNMCEHHRFDDMFHGFCAARGDFNDENNKKRATEAIQLTVNFFSKCFKSKDASL
;
A
#
# COMPACT_ATOMS: atom_id res chain seq x y z
N ALA A 1 -6.62 15.15 10.65
CA ALA A 1 -7.41 13.99 10.18
C ALA A 1 -7.16 13.79 8.68
N ALA A 2 -7.18 12.55 8.17
CA ALA A 2 -7.02 12.31 6.72
C ALA A 2 -8.18 12.92 5.91
N ASN A 3 -7.86 13.59 4.81
CA ASN A 3 -8.80 14.29 3.91
C ASN A 3 -8.77 13.76 2.46
N ALA A 4 -8.12 12.62 2.24
CA ALA A 4 -7.97 11.97 0.95
C ALA A 4 -7.95 10.44 1.14
N PRO A 5 -8.19 9.64 0.08
CA PRO A 5 -7.97 8.20 0.10
C PRO A 5 -6.59 7.83 0.65
N ILE A 6 -6.50 6.68 1.32
CA ILE A 6 -5.24 6.15 1.87
C ILE A 6 -5.07 4.70 1.42
N LEU A 7 -3.89 4.38 0.92
CA LEU A 7 -3.38 3.01 0.81
C LEU A 7 -2.43 2.76 1.98
N ALA A 8 -2.78 1.80 2.84
CA ALA A 8 -1.91 1.34 3.93
C ALA A 8 -1.26 0.02 3.54
N ILE A 9 0.08 -0.03 3.56
CA ILE A 9 0.88 -1.22 3.23
C ILE A 9 1.78 -1.61 4.41
N PRO A 10 1.22 -2.04 5.56
CA PRO A 10 2.05 -2.47 6.69
C PRO A 10 2.72 -3.82 6.44
N THR A 11 3.75 -4.09 7.22
CA THR A 11 4.40 -5.40 7.34
C THR A 11 4.00 -6.07 8.65
N LYS A 12 4.71 -7.15 9.02
CA LYS A 12 4.55 -7.77 10.33
C LYS A 12 5.06 -6.91 11.49
N ASP A 13 5.95 -5.95 11.22
CA ASP A 13 6.63 -5.15 12.24
C ASP A 13 5.78 -3.96 12.71
N GLU A 14 4.70 -3.63 12.00
CA GLU A 14 3.74 -2.59 12.38
C GLU A 14 2.58 -3.14 13.24
N PRO A 15 2.00 -2.31 14.11
CA PRO A 15 0.75 -2.64 14.80
C PRO A 15 -0.39 -2.97 13.83
N ASP A 16 -1.40 -3.68 14.32
CA ASP A 16 -2.62 -3.91 13.55
C ASP A 16 -3.31 -2.58 13.20
N MET A 17 -3.47 -2.33 11.90
CA MET A 17 -4.09 -1.12 11.37
C MET A 17 -5.60 -1.28 11.11
N THR A 18 -6.22 -2.40 11.49
CA THR A 18 -7.64 -2.68 11.22
C THR A 18 -8.57 -1.60 11.78
N GLU A 19 -8.34 -1.13 13.02
CA GLU A 19 -9.15 -0.05 13.61
C GLU A 19 -9.01 1.26 12.82
N TYR A 20 -7.78 1.62 12.44
CA TYR A 20 -7.50 2.79 11.63
C TYR A 20 -8.22 2.73 10.28
N MET A 21 -8.18 1.58 9.60
CA MET A 21 -8.86 1.39 8.32
C MET A 21 -10.39 1.43 8.47
N ASN A 22 -10.95 0.88 9.56
CA ASN A 22 -12.38 0.98 9.86
C ASN A 22 -12.85 2.43 10.04
N ILE A 23 -12.02 3.30 10.61
CA ILE A 23 -12.30 4.74 10.70
C ILE A 23 -12.26 5.39 9.31
N LEU A 24 -11.27 5.04 8.48
CA LEU A 24 -11.14 5.58 7.12
C LEU A 24 -12.30 5.17 6.22
N HIS A 25 -12.78 3.93 6.30
CA HIS A 25 -13.89 3.44 5.47
C HIS A 25 -15.22 4.16 5.73
N LYS A 26 -15.38 4.82 6.87
CA LYS A 26 -16.57 5.63 7.20
C LYS A 26 -16.55 7.02 6.57
N LYS A 27 -15.44 7.43 5.92
CA LYS A 27 -15.31 8.76 5.31
C LYS A 27 -15.93 8.79 3.91
N PRO A 28 -16.23 9.98 3.35
CA PRO A 28 -16.78 10.10 1.99
C PRO A 28 -15.93 9.44 0.90
N PHE A 29 -14.62 9.34 1.12
CA PHE A 29 -13.66 8.68 0.24
C PHE A 29 -13.32 7.24 0.66
N GLY A 30 -14.01 6.70 1.66
CA GLY A 30 -13.64 5.44 2.33
C GLY A 30 -13.59 4.24 1.40
N ASN A 31 -14.45 4.20 0.37
CA ASN A 31 -14.44 3.17 -0.66
C ASN A 31 -13.19 3.17 -1.57
N MET A 32 -12.40 4.23 -1.53
CA MET A 32 -11.13 4.33 -2.26
C MET A 32 -9.93 3.95 -1.39
N CYS A 33 -10.09 3.84 -0.06
CA CYS A 33 -9.03 3.40 0.81
C CYS A 33 -8.76 1.89 0.66
N GLU A 34 -7.51 1.48 0.82
CA GLU A 34 -7.06 0.11 0.65
C GLU A 34 -6.05 -0.26 1.74
N HIS A 35 -6.05 -1.53 2.16
CA HIS A 35 -5.16 -2.07 3.18
C HIS A 35 -4.58 -3.40 2.72
N HIS A 36 -3.26 -3.50 2.68
CA HIS A 36 -2.55 -4.71 2.27
C HIS A 36 -1.38 -4.98 3.19
N ARG A 37 -1.46 -6.03 4.01
CA ARG A 37 -0.40 -6.39 4.96
C ARG A 37 0.53 -7.46 4.37
N PHE A 38 1.84 -7.24 4.49
CA PHE A 38 2.87 -8.23 4.17
C PHE A 38 3.41 -8.89 5.44
N ASP A 39 2.86 -10.05 5.81
CA ASP A 39 3.29 -10.81 7.00
C ASP A 39 4.68 -11.46 6.85
N ASP A 40 5.18 -11.60 5.62
CA ASP A 40 6.49 -12.18 5.32
C ASP A 40 7.62 -11.13 5.24
N MET A 41 7.29 -9.84 5.26
CA MET A 41 8.25 -8.74 5.13
C MET A 41 8.52 -8.02 6.45
N PHE A 42 9.51 -7.12 6.45
CA PHE A 42 9.94 -6.30 7.58
C PHE A 42 9.89 -4.80 7.22
N HIS A 43 9.91 -3.93 8.23
CA HIS A 43 9.85 -2.48 7.99
C HIS A 43 10.99 -2.00 7.08
N GLY A 44 10.64 -1.34 5.96
CA GLY A 44 11.62 -0.80 5.01
C GLY A 44 12.05 -1.75 3.89
N PHE A 45 11.38 -2.91 3.72
CA PHE A 45 11.68 -3.90 2.68
C PHE A 45 11.61 -3.35 1.23
N CYS A 46 10.85 -2.29 0.99
CA CYS A 46 10.75 -1.66 -0.34
C CYS A 46 11.92 -0.72 -0.69
N ALA A 47 12.77 -0.35 0.28
CA ALA A 47 13.79 0.68 0.08
C ALA A 47 15.03 0.41 0.95
N ALA A 48 15.27 1.23 1.97
CA ALA A 48 16.55 1.32 2.69
C ALA A 48 17.05 0.00 3.31
N ARG A 49 16.14 -0.94 3.62
CA ARG A 49 16.49 -2.23 4.25
C ARG A 49 16.25 -3.43 3.33
N GLY A 50 15.76 -3.23 2.11
CA GLY A 50 15.46 -4.32 1.18
C GLY A 50 16.71 -4.99 0.65
N ASP A 51 16.72 -6.32 0.59
CA ASP A 51 17.72 -7.10 -0.14
C ASP A 51 17.15 -7.54 -1.49
N PHE A 52 17.57 -6.90 -2.57
CA PHE A 52 17.06 -7.21 -3.91
C PHE A 52 17.77 -8.38 -4.60
N ASN A 53 18.73 -9.02 -3.93
CA ASN A 53 19.24 -10.33 -4.34
C ASN A 53 18.38 -11.48 -3.78
N ASP A 54 17.61 -11.24 -2.72
CA ASP A 54 16.58 -12.16 -2.26
C ASP A 54 15.34 -12.05 -3.16
N GLU A 55 15.02 -13.15 -3.85
CA GLU A 55 13.90 -13.15 -4.82
C GLU A 55 12.54 -12.89 -4.16
N ASN A 56 12.35 -13.25 -2.89
CA ASN A 56 11.10 -12.96 -2.19
C ASN A 56 10.99 -11.46 -1.89
N ASN A 57 12.02 -10.84 -1.31
CA ASN A 57 12.02 -9.41 -1.05
C ASN A 57 11.85 -8.62 -2.35
N LYS A 58 12.54 -8.98 -3.43
CA LYS A 58 12.38 -8.34 -4.74
C LYS A 58 10.94 -8.43 -5.23
N LYS A 59 10.34 -9.63 -5.19
CA LYS A 59 8.93 -9.84 -5.57
C LYS A 59 7.98 -8.98 -4.74
N ARG A 60 8.12 -8.98 -3.41
CA ARG A 60 7.23 -8.21 -2.52
C ARG A 60 7.40 -6.72 -2.72
N ALA A 61 8.62 -6.22 -2.90
CA ALA A 61 8.87 -4.81 -3.17
C ALA A 61 8.20 -4.38 -4.48
N THR A 62 8.31 -5.21 -5.54
CA THR A 62 7.58 -4.96 -6.80
C THR A 62 6.06 -4.97 -6.61
N GLU A 63 5.52 -5.91 -5.82
CA GLU A 63 4.09 -5.97 -5.50
C GLU A 63 3.60 -4.71 -4.77
N ALA A 64 4.33 -4.23 -3.76
CA ALA A 64 4.01 -2.99 -3.05
C ALA A 64 4.06 -1.74 -3.95
N ILE A 65 5.01 -1.68 -4.88
CA ILE A 65 5.09 -0.61 -5.88
C ILE A 65 3.87 -0.68 -6.81
N GLN A 66 3.49 -1.87 -7.28
CA GLN A 66 2.32 -2.03 -8.16
C GLN A 66 1.01 -1.66 -7.46
N LEU A 67 0.84 -2.02 -6.18
CA LEU A 67 -0.29 -1.58 -5.36
C LEU A 67 -0.38 -0.04 -5.32
N THR A 68 0.76 0.62 -5.14
CA THR A 68 0.86 2.09 -5.13
C THR A 68 0.45 2.70 -6.47
N VAL A 69 0.94 2.14 -7.59
CA VAL A 69 0.56 2.57 -8.95
C VAL A 69 -0.93 2.41 -9.20
N ASN A 70 -1.49 1.25 -8.84
CA ASN A 70 -2.91 0.95 -9.02
C ASN A 70 -3.79 1.92 -8.21
N PHE A 71 -3.43 2.14 -6.95
CA PHE A 71 -4.13 3.05 -6.05
C PHE A 71 -4.14 4.49 -6.59
N PHE A 72 -2.99 5.01 -7.04
CA PHE A 72 -2.95 6.35 -7.62
C PHE A 72 -3.69 6.45 -8.95
N SER A 73 -3.61 5.41 -9.80
CA SER A 73 -4.36 5.35 -11.06
C SER A 73 -5.88 5.40 -10.82
N LYS A 74 -6.35 4.69 -9.79
CA LYS A 74 -7.75 4.71 -9.32
C LYS A 74 -8.14 6.09 -8.79
N CYS A 75 -7.29 6.72 -7.97
CA CYS A 75 -7.57 8.02 -7.38
C CYS A 75 -7.60 9.16 -8.40
N PHE A 76 -6.71 9.12 -9.39
CA PHE A 76 -6.53 10.21 -10.33
C PHE A 76 -7.20 10.00 -11.69
N LYS A 77 -7.88 8.85 -11.91
CA LYS A 77 -8.49 8.44 -13.18
C LYS A 77 -7.61 8.86 -14.36
N SER A 78 -6.59 8.05 -14.66
CA SER A 78 -5.74 8.34 -15.81
C SER A 78 -6.61 8.62 -17.04
N LYS A 79 -6.54 9.84 -17.56
CA LYS A 79 -7.20 10.21 -18.81
C LYS A 79 -6.48 9.60 -20.03
N ASP A 80 -5.26 9.11 -19.85
CA ASP A 80 -4.47 8.43 -20.87
C ASP A 80 -3.38 7.61 -20.16
N ALA A 81 -3.57 6.30 -20.02
CA ALA A 81 -2.48 5.39 -19.66
C ALA A 81 -2.46 4.26 -20.68
N SER A 82 -2.11 4.60 -21.92
CA SER A 82 -1.43 3.66 -22.79
C SER A 82 0.02 3.54 -22.28
N LEU A 83 0.35 2.39 -21.71
CA LEU A 83 1.73 1.91 -21.63
C LEU A 83 2.11 1.28 -22.97
#